data_AF-N8RCL1-F1
#
_entry.id   AF-N8RCL1-F1
#
_cell.length_a   1.000
_cell.length_b   1.000
_cell.length_c   1.000
_cell.angle_alpha   90.00
_cell.angle_beta   90.00
_cell.angle_gamma   90.00
#
_symmetry.space_group_name_H-M   'P 1'
#
loop_
_entity.id
_entity.type
_entity.pdbx_description
1 polymer ?
#
loop_
_entity_poly.entity_id
_entity_poly.type
_entity_poly.pdbx_seq_one_letter_code
_entity_poly.pdbx_strand_id
1 'polypeptide(L)' 'MMAFRADYHSGEIQIQEEELSDAQFFKFNQLPEIPFKGSITYVMIQHVMHGTPVADDTQAWL' A
#
# COMPACT_ATOMS: atom_id res chain seq x y z
N MET A 1 12.61 0.77 -7.30
CA MET A 1 11.34 1.28 -6.72
C MET A 1 11.59 1.59 -5.27
N MET A 2 11.09 2.72 -4.77
CA MET A 2 11.06 3.04 -3.34
C MET A 2 9.60 2.90 -2.88
N ALA A 3 9.39 2.36 -1.69
CA ALA A 3 8.07 2.21 -1.13
C ALA A 3 7.95 2.99 0.18
N PHE A 4 6.77 3.57 0.38
CA PHE A 4 6.47 4.41 1.52
C PHE A 4 5.12 4.00 2.08
N ARG A 5 4.96 4.17 3.39
CA ARG A 5 3.66 4.12 4.06
C ARG A 5 3.23 5.54 4.41
N ALA A 6 1.96 5.83 4.21
CA ALA A 6 1.35 7.08 4.63
C ALA A 6 0.01 6.79 5.31
N ASP A 7 -0.31 7.58 6.33
CA ASP A 7 -1.64 7.58 6.93
C ASP A 7 -2.52 8.63 6.22
N TYR A 8 -3.78 8.28 5.99
CA TYR A 8 -4.73 9.19 5.37
C TYR A 8 -5.01 10.38 6.30
N HIS A 9 -4.94 11.60 5.75
CA HIS A 9 -5.19 12.83 6.49
C HIS A 9 -6.62 13.36 6.31
N SER A 10 -7.03 13.67 5.08
CA SER A 10 -8.35 14.22 4.73
C SER A 10 -8.59 14.22 3.21
N GLY A 11 -9.85 14.45 2.77
CA GLY A 11 -10.24 14.60 1.36
C GLY A 11 -10.98 13.39 0.78
N GLU A 12 -11.44 13.49 -0.46
CA GLU A 12 -12.15 12.40 -1.13
C GLU A 12 -11.30 11.83 -2.27
N ILE A 13 -11.53 10.57 -2.63
CA ILE A 13 -10.87 9.96 -3.78
C ILE A 13 -11.37 10.64 -5.05
N GLN A 14 -10.44 11.14 -5.86
CA GLN A 14 -10.71 11.72 -7.18
C GLN A 14 -9.81 11.01 -8.19
N ILE A 15 -10.41 10.22 -9.08
CA ILE A 15 -9.67 9.35 -10.00
C ILE A 15 -9.27 10.15 -11.25
N GLN A 16 -8.02 10.01 -11.68
CA GLN A 16 -7.57 10.44 -13.00
C GLN A 16 -7.70 9.24 -13.96
N GLU A 17 -8.77 9.24 -14.77
CA GLU A 17 -9.18 8.08 -15.59
C GLU A 17 -8.13 7.65 -16.62
N GLU A 18 -7.21 8.54 -17.00
CA GLU A 18 -6.10 8.24 -17.92
C GLU A 18 -5.02 7.35 -17.28
N GLU A 19 -4.94 7.32 -15.94
CA GLU A 19 -3.92 6.58 -15.18
C GLU A 19 -4.52 5.39 -14.40
N LEU A 20 -5.71 5.56 -13.83
CA LEU A 20 -6.35 4.56 -12.97
C LEU A 20 -7.81 4.34 -13.39
N SER A 21 -8.19 3.07 -13.50
CA SER A 21 -9.58 2.68 -13.83
C SER A 21 -10.50 2.61 -12.61
N ASP A 22 -9.95 2.32 -11.42
CA ASP A 22 -10.70 2.27 -10.16
C ASP A 22 -9.78 2.56 -8.97
N ALA A 23 -10.35 3.13 -7.90
CA ALA A 23 -9.68 3.34 -6.63
C ALA A 23 -10.73 3.48 -5.51
N GLN A 24 -10.58 2.69 -4.45
CA GLN A 24 -11.46 2.73 -3.29
C GLN A 24 -10.72 2.33 -2.02
N PHE A 25 -11.29 2.70 -0.87
CA PHE A 25 -10.82 2.20 0.42
C PHE A 25 -11.33 0.78 0.66
N PHE A 26 -10.43 -0.14 0.99
CA PHE A 26 -10.77 -1.51 1.33
C PHE A 26 -10.56 -1.75 2.82
N LYS A 27 -11.47 -2.50 3.44
CA LYS A 27 -11.22 -3.06 4.77
C LYS A 27 -10.18 -4.16 4.65
N PHE A 28 -9.36 -4.36 5.68
CA PHE A 28 -8.29 -5.37 5.67
C PHE A 28 -8.78 -6.80 5.44
N ASN A 29 -10.03 -7.11 5.81
CA ASN A 29 -10.66 -8.42 5.58
C ASN A 29 -11.46 -8.51 4.28
N GLN A 30 -11.45 -7.47 3.44
CA GLN A 30 -12.20 -7.37 2.19
C GLN A 30 -11.32 -6.82 1.06
N LEU A 31 -10.06 -7.27 1.02
CA LEU A 31 -9.15 -6.90 -0.06
C LEU A 31 -9.50 -7.64 -1.35
N PRO A 32 -9.27 -7.00 -2.51
CA PRO A 32 -9.36 -7.67 -3.80
C PRO A 32 -8.18 -8.65 -3.97
N GLU A 33 -8.06 -9.24 -5.17
CA GLU A 33 -6.87 -9.99 -5.53
C GLU A 33 -5.62 -9.10 -5.40
N ILE A 34 -4.67 -9.53 -4.56
CA ILE A 34 -3.41 -8.83 -4.36
C ILE A 34 -2.33 -9.38 -5.30
N PRO A 35 -1.34 -8.56 -5.70
CA PRO A 35 -0.25 -8.99 -6.57
C PRO A 35 0.55 -10.18 -6.00
N PHE A 36 1.30 -10.87 -6.86
CA PHE A 36 2.07 -12.05 -6.47
C PHE A 36 3.13 -11.75 -5.40
N LYS A 37 3.42 -12.79 -4.59
CA LYS A 37 4.47 -12.79 -3.56
C LYS A 37 5.85 -12.61 -4.20
N GLY A 38 6.51 -11.48 -3.91
CA GLY A 38 7.79 -11.09 -4.50
C GLY A 38 7.78 -9.69 -5.10
N SER A 39 6.60 -9.13 -5.38
CA SER A 39 6.46 -7.72 -5.75
C SER A 39 6.58 -6.80 -4.53
N ILE A 40 7.07 -5.57 -4.74
CA ILE A 40 7.12 -4.55 -3.69
C ILE A 40 5.71 -4.21 -3.17
N THR A 41 4.71 -4.25 -4.05
CA THR A 41 3.30 -4.03 -3.71
C THR A 41 2.77 -5.08 -2.74
N TYR A 42 3.05 -6.36 -2.98
CA TYR A 42 2.66 -7.43 -2.06
C TYR A 42 3.28 -7.21 -0.67
N VAL A 43 4.58 -6.89 -0.62
CA VAL A 43 5.28 -6.65 0.65
C VAL A 43 4.66 -5.49 1.42
N MET A 44 4.34 -4.37 0.75
CA MET A 44 3.74 -3.21 1.40
C MET A 44 2.33 -3.48 1.93
N ILE A 45 1.51 -4.23 1.20
CA ILE A 45 0.18 -4.63 1.69
C ILE A 45 0.33 -5.51 2.94
N GLN A 46 1.24 -6.48 2.94
CA GLN A 46 1.51 -7.34 4.10
C GLN A 46 2.09 -6.57 5.29
N HIS A 47 2.91 -5.54 5.05
CA HIS A 47 3.41 -4.64 6.08
C HIS A 47 2.26 -3.90 6.77
N VAL A 48 1.37 -3.27 5.99
CA VAL A 48 0.24 -2.52 6.55
C VAL A 48 -0.76 -3.43 7.28
N MET A 49 -1.03 -4.64 6.76
CA MET A 49 -1.99 -5.56 7.37
C MET A 49 -1.48 -6.27 8.62
N HIS A 50 -0.22 -6.70 8.61
CA HIS A 50 0.32 -7.65 9.59
C HIS A 50 1.56 -7.14 10.33
N GLY A 51 2.04 -5.94 10.04
CA GLY A 51 3.28 -5.39 10.62
C GLY A 51 4.53 -6.12 10.14
N THR A 52 4.50 -6.70 8.94
CA THR A 52 5.69 -7.34 8.33
C THR A 52 6.81 -6.30 8.22
N PRO A 53 8.00 -6.51 8.79
CA PRO A 53 9.05 -5.50 8.77
C PRO A 53 9.46 -5.13 7.35
N VAL A 54 9.53 -3.83 7.07
CA VAL A 54 10.13 -3.28 5.84
C VAL A 54 11.35 -2.43 6.19
N ALA A 55 12.17 -2.14 5.19
CA ALA A 55 13.44 -1.44 5.40
C ALA A 55 13.28 0.00 5.95
N ASP A 56 12.09 0.58 5.88
CA ASP A 56 11.76 1.90 6.44
C ASP A 56 11.57 1.84 7.97
N ASP A 57 11.03 0.72 8.50
CA ASP A 57 10.80 0.53 9.94
C ASP A 57 12.10 0.50 10.75
N THR A 58 13.18 0.06 10.10
CA THR A 58 14.46 -0.17 10.78
C THR A 58 15.32 1.08 10.87
N GLN A 59 14.94 2.19 10.19
CA GLN A 59 15.78 3.38 10.00
C GLN A 59 17.21 3.04 9.54
N ALA A 60 17.46 1.85 8.97
CA ALA A 60 18.81 1.38 8.66
C ALA A 60 19.50 2.16 7.52
N TRP A 61 18.80 3.15 6.96
CA TRP A 61 19.29 4.09 5.96
C TRP A 61 19.70 5.45 6.54
N LEU A 62 19.55 5.64 7.86
CA LEU A 62 20.11 6.74 8.67
C LEU A 62 21.33 6.24 9.46
#